data_AF-A0A7D9I8S5-F1
#
_entry.id   AF-A0A7D9I8S5-F1
#
_cell.length_a   1.000
_cell.length_b   1.000
_cell.length_c   1.000
_cell.angle_alpha   90.00
_cell.angle_beta   90.00
_cell.angle_gamma   90.00
#
_symmetry.space_group_name_H-M   'P 1'
#
loop_
_entity.id
_entity.type
_entity.pdbx_description
1 polymer ?
#
loop_
_entity_poly.entity_id
_entity_poly.type
_entity_poly.pdbx_seq_one_letter_code
_entity_poly.pdbx_strand_id
1 'polypeptide(L)'
;MSERPSKQLNSTRVKNSLRAHILSLIDNNYRSFSCRAVWRVRDRALDLARDSISSNRIKFDELLHNIPGVRFFISAITALEASRGDDDDSILPAVAYFIVYSHSDLCNDDILLNAIQNEDRQADVVPIHVRRCEEDEILERLLFNVVKDHSNDYVSAMVAASNRSGIQRQLINLGGPSTSSQQPVAPQHFPVTSTRIVVVDAQLGPAIHAARQNLAAYGFQCEVFSFGIIQPAVPVLGHDFLEATRIFTKFMKLLDNGLYKGYVYARPDNSGITFVKSMTVHEYLDMMLANDAVRNLILKHLAKLQRVLSDDACVVVEQISDFDLDVIEVSNGYAFRISTRAFFRYRKEDFRGRSSRAFVPYDCLSPPDPGRFAEGINNSFPDLEERVKVLNKLYQCLVVGRMPREIRKLVLAGPENSGKTSWAAMFQRIMPADKCIHVTSNLLAGMVQEDTHLVIIDDYSSMDLAKNVLQRPSSHNIPFYIATNQLAGDDDDNVYRKTQVFRTRSLPSPTPGADRWIFDHAMDCIAWMANVINENVQLIDQEERWYEDTS
;
A
#
# COMPACT_ATOMS: atom_id res chain seq x y z
N MET A 1 23.59 -27.89 -27.66
CA MET A 1 24.52 -26.86 -27.15
C MET A 1 24.14 -25.54 -27.79
N SER A 2 23.23 -24.77 -27.17
CA SER A 2 22.88 -23.43 -27.66
C SER A 2 24.04 -22.48 -27.32
N GLU A 3 24.60 -21.84 -28.33
CA GLU A 3 25.68 -20.87 -28.19
C GLU A 3 25.31 -19.80 -27.13
N ARG A 4 26.25 -19.54 -26.23
CA ARG A 4 26.11 -18.52 -25.17
C ARG A 4 25.71 -17.17 -25.79
N PRO A 5 24.75 -16.43 -25.23
CA PRO A 5 24.47 -15.07 -25.67
C PRO A 5 25.67 -14.18 -25.33
N SER A 6 26.52 -13.90 -26.32
CA SER A 6 27.59 -12.90 -26.16
C SER A 6 26.95 -11.53 -25.89
N LYS A 7 27.39 -10.83 -24.85
CA LYS A 7 26.94 -9.46 -24.51
C LYS A 7 27.31 -8.53 -25.68
N GLN A 8 26.36 -8.20 -26.56
CA GLN A 8 26.66 -7.45 -27.80
C GLN A 8 26.15 -6.01 -27.76
N LEU A 9 26.84 -5.18 -26.99
CA LEU A 9 26.95 -3.75 -27.30
C LEU A 9 28.40 -3.40 -27.69
N ASN A 10 28.94 -4.07 -28.72
CA ASN A 10 30.36 -3.96 -29.09
C ASN A 10 30.64 -2.98 -30.24
N SER A 11 29.62 -2.35 -30.84
CA SER A 11 29.84 -1.35 -31.89
C SER A 11 30.04 0.04 -31.27
N THR A 12 31.29 0.52 -31.27
CA THR A 12 31.63 1.92 -30.92
C THR A 12 30.78 2.92 -31.71
N ARG A 13 30.37 2.57 -32.93
CA ARG A 13 29.48 3.40 -33.76
C ARG A 13 28.08 3.55 -33.17
N VAL A 14 27.48 2.45 -32.69
CA VAL A 14 26.16 2.48 -32.03
C VAL A 14 26.21 3.26 -30.73
N LYS A 15 27.25 3.07 -29.92
CA LYS A 15 27.45 3.84 -28.67
C LYS A 15 27.57 5.35 -28.94
N ASN A 16 28.41 5.73 -29.90
CA ASN A 16 28.58 7.14 -30.27
C ASN A 16 27.29 7.74 -30.83
N SER A 17 26.51 6.97 -31.60
CA SER A 17 25.22 7.40 -32.14
C SER A 17 24.17 7.60 -31.03
N LEU A 18 24.06 6.68 -30.07
CA LEU A 18 23.19 6.83 -28.89
C LEU A 18 23.57 8.05 -28.05
N ARG A 19 24.87 8.29 -27.84
CA ARG A 19 25.36 9.49 -27.15
C ARG A 19 24.98 10.77 -27.89
N ALA A 20 25.24 10.82 -29.21
CA ALA A 20 25.02 12.00 -30.02
C ALA A 20 23.54 12.35 -30.23
N HIS A 21 22.64 11.36 -30.23
CA HIS A 21 21.24 11.57 -30.65
C HIS A 21 20.18 11.25 -29.60
N ILE A 22 20.48 10.48 -28.55
CA ILE A 22 19.53 10.20 -27.46
C ILE A 22 19.92 10.96 -26.20
N LEU A 23 21.17 10.85 -25.76
CA LEU A 23 21.60 11.52 -24.52
C LEU A 23 21.62 13.04 -24.66
N SER A 24 21.90 13.56 -25.86
CA SER A 24 21.82 14.99 -26.15
C SER A 24 20.42 15.60 -26.03
N LEU A 25 19.37 14.77 -25.93
CA LEU A 25 17.99 15.21 -25.71
C LEU A 25 17.65 15.39 -24.23
N ILE A 26 18.54 14.97 -23.34
CA ILE A 26 18.36 15.03 -21.88
C ILE A 26 19.01 16.33 -21.41
N ASP A 27 18.20 17.35 -21.17
CA ASP A 27 18.65 18.62 -20.60
C ASP A 27 18.71 18.56 -19.07
N ASN A 28 19.19 19.64 -18.43
CA ASN A 28 19.29 19.73 -16.97
C ASN A 28 17.93 19.70 -16.24
N ASN A 29 16.80 19.80 -16.96
CA ASN A 29 15.46 19.76 -16.38
C ASN A 29 14.91 18.33 -16.30
N TYR A 30 15.64 17.35 -16.85
CA TYR A 30 15.25 15.95 -16.83
C TYR A 30 16.14 15.11 -15.91
N ARG A 31 15.54 14.06 -15.37
CA ARG A 31 16.22 12.98 -14.66
C ARG A 31 16.04 11.69 -15.42
N SER A 32 16.92 10.73 -15.12
CA SER A 32 16.92 9.43 -15.77
C SER A 32 16.97 8.30 -14.77
N PHE A 33 16.18 7.27 -15.02
CA PHE A 33 16.03 6.10 -14.18
C PHE A 33 16.20 4.83 -15.01
N SER A 34 16.88 3.82 -14.48
CA SER A 34 16.99 2.52 -15.16
C SER A 34 16.70 1.38 -14.20
N CYS A 35 15.91 0.43 -14.70
CA CYS A 35 15.54 -0.79 -13.98
C CYS A 35 15.35 -1.95 -14.97
N ARG A 36 15.18 -3.16 -14.43
CA ARG A 36 14.79 -4.34 -15.21
C ARG A 36 13.68 -5.10 -14.48
N ALA A 37 12.55 -5.32 -15.15
CA ALA A 37 11.51 -6.24 -14.72
C ALA A 37 11.91 -7.67 -15.11
N VAL A 38 12.11 -8.56 -14.14
CA VAL A 38 12.53 -9.96 -14.37
C VAL A 38 11.43 -10.89 -13.89
N TRP A 39 10.97 -11.79 -14.75
CA TRP A 39 9.98 -12.81 -14.39
C TRP A 39 10.68 -14.02 -13.78
N ARG A 40 10.45 -14.25 -12.48
CA ARG A 40 10.93 -15.46 -11.79
C ARG A 40 9.82 -16.47 -11.70
N VAL A 41 9.83 -17.45 -12.59
CA VAL A 41 8.83 -18.51 -12.65
C VAL A 41 9.51 -19.87 -12.46
N ARG A 42 8.81 -20.84 -11.85
CA ARG A 42 9.27 -22.24 -11.75
C ARG A 42 9.49 -22.81 -13.16
N ASP A 43 10.42 -23.75 -13.35
CA ASP A 43 10.89 -24.17 -14.69
C ASP A 43 9.78 -24.58 -15.66
N ARG A 44 8.70 -25.21 -15.17
CA ARG A 44 7.53 -25.60 -15.99
C ARG A 44 6.71 -24.42 -16.54
N ALA A 45 6.92 -23.21 -16.03
CA ALA A 45 6.22 -21.99 -16.45
C ALA A 45 7.14 -20.99 -17.18
N LEU A 46 8.44 -21.32 -17.36
CA LEU A 46 9.41 -20.45 -18.03
C LEU A 46 9.04 -20.19 -19.50
N ASP A 47 8.56 -21.22 -20.20
CA ASP A 47 8.10 -21.08 -21.58
C ASP A 47 6.84 -20.21 -21.69
N LEU A 48 5.94 -20.28 -20.70
CA LEU A 48 4.77 -19.40 -20.64
C LEU A 48 5.17 -17.93 -20.42
N ALA A 49 6.18 -17.68 -19.58
CA ALA A 49 6.73 -16.34 -19.36
C ALA A 49 7.43 -15.81 -20.63
N ARG A 50 8.21 -16.65 -21.32
CA ARG A 50 8.82 -16.31 -22.61
C ARG A 50 7.76 -16.02 -23.68
N ASP A 51 6.71 -16.82 -23.74
CA ASP A 51 5.62 -16.67 -24.70
C ASP A 51 4.76 -15.43 -24.45
N SER A 52 4.76 -14.89 -23.23
CA SER A 52 3.99 -13.70 -22.86
C SER A 52 4.82 -12.42 -22.77
N ILE A 53 6.16 -12.48 -22.89
CA ILE A 53 7.04 -11.33 -22.63
C ILE A 53 6.74 -10.11 -23.51
N SER A 54 6.41 -10.30 -24.80
CA SER A 54 6.04 -9.19 -25.69
C SER A 54 4.73 -8.53 -25.26
N SER A 55 3.76 -9.32 -24.79
CA SER A 55 2.48 -8.81 -24.28
C SER A 55 2.66 -8.09 -22.95
N ASN A 56 3.48 -8.64 -22.07
CA ASN A 56 3.77 -8.04 -20.77
C ASN A 56 4.51 -6.72 -20.94
N ARG A 57 5.53 -6.67 -21.82
CA ARG A 57 6.20 -5.41 -22.17
C ARG A 57 5.22 -4.33 -22.62
N ILE A 58 4.22 -4.65 -23.45
CA ILE A 58 3.22 -3.66 -23.86
C ILE A 58 2.47 -3.09 -22.66
N LYS A 59 2.06 -3.93 -21.69
CA LYS A 59 1.39 -3.46 -20.47
C LYS A 59 2.27 -2.50 -19.66
N PHE A 60 3.53 -2.83 -19.48
CA PHE A 60 4.48 -1.96 -18.79
C PHE A 60 4.80 -0.67 -19.57
N ASP A 61 4.94 -0.75 -20.90
CA ASP A 61 5.11 0.41 -21.76
C ASP A 61 3.88 1.35 -21.62
N GLU A 62 2.67 0.81 -21.62
CA GLU A 62 1.42 1.58 -21.41
C GLU A 62 1.37 2.20 -20.01
N LEU A 63 1.74 1.44 -18.98
CA LEU A 63 1.78 1.93 -17.60
C LEU A 63 2.79 3.08 -17.43
N LEU A 64 4.02 2.93 -17.94
CA LEU A 64 5.05 3.98 -17.88
C LEU A 64 4.69 5.20 -18.72
N HIS A 65 4.06 5.01 -19.87
CA HIS A 65 3.56 6.10 -20.71
C HIS A 65 2.55 6.98 -19.98
N ASN A 66 1.74 6.38 -19.10
CA ASN A 66 0.67 7.08 -18.38
C ASN A 66 1.14 7.82 -17.11
N ILE A 67 2.41 7.69 -16.72
CA ILE A 67 2.94 8.36 -15.51
C ILE A 67 3.20 9.85 -15.80
N PRO A 68 2.52 10.79 -15.10
CA PRO A 68 2.68 12.22 -15.34
C PRO A 68 4.09 12.70 -15.06
N GLY A 69 4.80 13.17 -16.08
CA GLY A 69 6.18 13.65 -15.96
C GLY A 69 7.19 12.78 -16.70
N VAL A 70 6.83 11.56 -17.11
CA VAL A 70 7.64 10.79 -18.06
C VAL A 70 7.64 11.49 -19.41
N ARG A 71 8.82 11.66 -20.02
CA ARG A 71 9.01 12.37 -21.29
C ARG A 71 9.24 11.43 -22.44
N PHE A 72 10.11 10.46 -22.23
CA PHE A 72 10.28 9.32 -23.13
C PHE A 72 10.99 8.21 -22.35
N PHE A 73 10.91 7.00 -22.86
CA PHE A 73 11.69 5.89 -22.31
C PHE A 73 12.05 4.89 -23.38
N ILE A 74 13.07 4.09 -23.09
CA ILE A 74 13.52 3.00 -23.93
C ILE A 74 13.22 1.71 -23.18
N SER A 75 12.42 0.84 -23.79
CA SER A 75 12.17 -0.51 -23.30
C SER A 75 12.88 -1.51 -24.20
N ALA A 76 13.56 -2.48 -23.58
CA ALA A 76 14.27 -3.54 -24.28
C ALA A 76 13.96 -4.89 -23.66
N ILE A 77 13.53 -5.85 -24.47
CA ILE A 77 13.46 -7.25 -24.06
C ILE A 77 14.89 -7.77 -23.96
N THR A 78 15.21 -8.39 -22.82
CA THR A 78 16.54 -8.90 -22.50
C THR A 78 16.46 -10.31 -21.93
N ALA A 79 17.61 -10.97 -21.88
CA ALA A 79 17.78 -12.29 -21.29
C ALA A 79 18.75 -12.18 -20.10
N LEU A 80 18.38 -12.75 -18.96
CA LEU A 80 19.22 -12.74 -17.75
C LEU A 80 19.55 -14.17 -17.30
N GLU A 81 20.82 -14.42 -17.02
CA GLU A 81 21.27 -15.66 -16.37
C GLU A 81 20.86 -15.62 -14.88
N ALA A 82 20.16 -16.66 -14.42
CA ALA A 82 19.88 -16.84 -13.00
C ALA A 82 21.21 -17.01 -12.24
N SER A 83 21.49 -16.14 -11.27
CA SER A 83 22.73 -16.24 -10.47
C SER A 83 22.47 -16.82 -9.08
N ARG A 84 23.00 -18.04 -8.89
CA ARG A 84 23.27 -18.79 -7.64
C ARG A 84 22.10 -19.43 -6.88
N GLY A 85 22.15 -20.76 -6.84
CA GLY A 85 21.54 -21.62 -5.81
C GLY A 85 20.72 -22.76 -6.41
N ASP A 86 21.37 -23.89 -6.67
CA ASP A 86 20.82 -25.20 -7.07
C ASP A 86 20.22 -25.35 -8.49
N ASP A 87 20.99 -26.06 -9.33
CA ASP A 87 20.59 -26.99 -10.41
C ASP A 87 19.73 -26.58 -11.63
N ASP A 88 19.60 -25.30 -12.02
CA ASP A 88 19.14 -25.01 -13.39
C ASP A 88 19.78 -23.76 -14.04
N ASP A 89 20.43 -23.95 -15.20
CA ASP A 89 20.98 -22.91 -16.10
C ASP A 89 19.85 -22.15 -16.83
N SER A 90 18.83 -21.71 -16.10
CA SER A 90 17.64 -21.11 -16.70
C SER A 90 17.86 -19.63 -17.07
N ILE A 91 17.70 -19.32 -18.36
CA ILE A 91 17.70 -17.94 -18.87
C ILE A 91 16.31 -17.33 -18.65
N LEU A 92 16.24 -16.34 -17.76
CA LEU A 92 15.01 -15.64 -17.39
C LEU A 92 14.68 -14.53 -18.41
N PRO A 93 13.43 -14.45 -18.91
CA PRO A 93 12.98 -13.34 -19.72
C PRO A 93 12.83 -12.07 -18.86
N ALA A 94 13.28 -10.94 -19.39
CA ALA A 94 13.23 -9.67 -18.69
C ALA A 94 12.94 -8.51 -19.64
N VAL A 95 12.40 -7.41 -19.10
CA VAL A 95 12.30 -6.13 -19.81
C VAL A 95 13.11 -5.08 -19.07
N ALA A 96 14.10 -4.51 -19.75
CA ALA A 96 14.94 -3.44 -19.26
C ALA A 96 14.39 -2.08 -19.69
N TYR A 97 14.44 -1.11 -18.77
CA TYR A 97 13.97 0.26 -19.00
C TYR A 97 15.08 1.28 -18.77
N PHE A 98 15.11 2.29 -19.63
CA PHE A 98 15.79 3.57 -19.43
C PHE A 98 14.74 4.66 -19.59
N ILE A 99 14.37 5.33 -18.50
CA ILE A 99 13.24 6.24 -18.40
C ILE A 99 13.77 7.65 -18.20
N VAL A 100 13.31 8.60 -19.01
CA VAL A 100 13.62 10.02 -18.87
C VAL A 100 12.36 10.77 -18.46
N TYR A 101 12.46 11.55 -17.39
CA TYR A 101 11.30 12.18 -16.76
C TYR A 101 11.64 13.56 -16.16
N SER A 102 10.64 14.42 -16.02
CA SER A 102 10.73 15.65 -15.23
C SER A 102 10.48 15.34 -13.76
N HIS A 103 11.49 15.55 -12.92
CA HIS A 103 11.37 15.27 -11.49
C HIS A 103 10.32 16.17 -10.85
N SER A 104 9.34 15.57 -10.19
CA SER A 104 8.25 16.26 -9.50
C SER A 104 7.62 15.34 -8.45
N ASP A 105 6.70 15.87 -7.65
CA ASP A 105 5.92 15.06 -6.69
C ASP A 105 5.08 13.96 -7.39
N LEU A 106 4.79 14.12 -8.68
CA LEU A 106 4.00 13.18 -9.49
C LEU A 106 4.85 12.15 -10.24
N CYS A 107 6.16 12.38 -10.36
CA CYS A 107 7.08 11.43 -11.00
C CYS A 107 8.49 11.54 -10.41
N ASN A 108 8.85 10.49 -9.69
CA ASN A 108 10.17 10.25 -9.12
C ASN A 108 10.52 8.76 -9.24
N ASP A 109 11.75 8.42 -8.87
CA ASP A 109 12.27 7.05 -8.97
C ASP A 109 11.40 6.01 -8.25
N ASP A 110 10.84 6.35 -7.09
CA ASP A 110 10.05 5.43 -6.28
C ASP A 110 8.69 5.14 -6.93
N ILE A 111 8.04 6.14 -7.51
CA ILE A 111 6.80 5.98 -8.28
C ILE A 111 7.03 5.06 -9.49
N LEU A 112 8.10 5.31 -10.26
CA LEU A 112 8.45 4.51 -11.43
C LEU A 112 8.76 3.05 -11.06
N LEU A 113 9.49 2.82 -9.97
CA LEU A 113 9.81 1.48 -9.48
C LEU A 113 8.56 0.75 -8.98
N ASN A 114 7.72 1.41 -8.19
CA ASN A 114 6.49 0.85 -7.65
C ASN A 114 5.50 0.48 -8.77
N ALA A 115 5.41 1.30 -9.82
CA ALA A 115 4.55 1.02 -10.96
C ALA A 115 4.99 -0.28 -11.67
N ILE A 116 6.30 -0.50 -11.80
CA ILE A 116 6.83 -1.74 -12.41
C ILE A 116 6.70 -2.95 -11.48
N GLN A 117 6.78 -2.77 -10.15
CA GLN A 117 6.61 -3.87 -9.19
C GLN A 117 5.17 -4.38 -9.09
N ASN A 118 4.17 -3.51 -9.25
CA ASN A 118 2.78 -3.84 -8.91
C ASN A 118 1.94 -4.39 -10.06
N GLU A 119 2.39 -4.29 -11.32
CA GLU A 119 1.59 -4.64 -12.51
C GLU A 119 1.39 -6.16 -12.70
N ASP A 120 2.31 -7.01 -12.23
CA ASP A 120 2.22 -8.47 -12.44
C ASP A 120 2.57 -9.27 -11.17
N ARG A 121 1.74 -9.10 -10.13
CA ARG A 121 1.86 -9.82 -8.84
C ARG A 121 1.67 -11.34 -8.94
N GLN A 122 1.16 -11.86 -10.06
CA GLN A 122 0.96 -13.30 -10.24
C GLN A 122 2.21 -14.04 -10.72
N ALA A 123 3.22 -13.34 -11.23
CA ALA A 123 4.39 -13.93 -11.88
C ALA A 123 5.72 -13.68 -11.16
N ASP A 124 5.70 -13.27 -9.88
CA ASP A 124 6.89 -12.90 -9.08
C ASP A 124 7.87 -12.02 -9.87
N VAL A 125 7.40 -10.87 -10.37
CA VAL A 125 8.25 -9.88 -11.02
C VAL A 125 9.17 -9.24 -9.98
N VAL A 126 10.46 -9.56 -10.03
CA VAL A 126 11.47 -8.95 -9.16
C VAL A 126 12.24 -7.92 -9.98
N PRO A 127 12.21 -6.62 -9.62
CA PRO A 127 13.09 -5.66 -10.26
C PRO A 127 14.53 -5.93 -9.84
N ILE A 128 15.40 -6.22 -10.81
CA ILE A 128 16.83 -6.44 -10.54
C ILE A 128 17.62 -5.24 -11.05
N HIS A 129 18.25 -4.54 -10.10
CA HIS A 129 19.10 -3.35 -10.26
C HIS A 129 18.38 -2.03 -10.53
N VAL A 130 18.31 -1.19 -9.49
CA VAL A 130 18.03 0.25 -9.58
C VAL A 130 19.36 0.99 -9.46
N ARG A 131 19.68 1.86 -10.42
CA ARG A 131 20.87 2.73 -10.35
C ARG A 131 20.46 4.17 -10.63
N ARG A 132 20.75 5.03 -9.66
CA ARG A 132 20.56 6.49 -9.68
C ARG A 132 21.69 7.16 -10.46
N CYS A 133 21.46 8.35 -11.01
CA CYS A 133 22.49 9.05 -11.76
C CYS A 133 22.29 10.58 -11.79
N GLU A 134 23.36 11.30 -11.47
CA GLU A 134 23.49 12.76 -11.58
C GLU A 134 24.63 13.20 -12.54
N GLU A 135 25.33 12.25 -13.18
CA GLU A 135 26.53 12.48 -14.03
C GLU A 135 26.45 11.77 -15.40
N ASP A 136 26.92 12.43 -16.46
CA ASP A 136 26.84 11.93 -17.86
C ASP A 136 27.49 10.55 -18.09
N GLU A 137 28.63 10.27 -17.45
CA GLU A 137 29.34 8.98 -17.61
C GLU A 137 28.55 7.80 -17.04
N ILE A 138 27.77 8.05 -15.99
CA ILE A 138 26.88 7.06 -15.38
C ILE A 138 25.63 6.90 -16.27
N LEU A 139 25.12 7.96 -16.90
CA LEU A 139 23.93 7.95 -17.75
C LEU A 139 24.13 7.08 -19.00
N GLU A 140 25.29 7.23 -19.65
CA GLU A 140 25.71 6.38 -20.77
C GLU A 140 25.70 4.91 -20.39
N ARG A 141 26.27 4.59 -19.22
CA ARG A 141 26.33 3.21 -18.72
C ARG A 141 24.94 2.65 -18.46
N LEU A 142 23.98 3.44 -18.00
CA LEU A 142 22.59 3.01 -17.79
C LEU A 142 21.92 2.68 -19.13
N LEU A 143 21.93 3.62 -20.07
CA LEU A 143 21.35 3.44 -21.40
C LEU A 143 21.95 2.21 -22.11
N PHE A 144 23.28 2.08 -22.12
CA PHE A 144 23.97 0.97 -22.78
C PHE A 144 23.66 -0.38 -22.14
N ASN A 145 23.42 -0.43 -20.83
CA ASN A 145 23.01 -1.65 -20.16
C ASN A 145 21.58 -2.09 -20.49
N VAL A 146 20.71 -1.17 -20.90
CA VAL A 146 19.34 -1.46 -21.32
C VAL A 146 19.32 -2.02 -22.73
N VAL A 147 20.05 -1.40 -23.65
CA VAL A 147 19.99 -1.75 -25.09
C VAL A 147 21.06 -2.76 -25.54
N LYS A 148 21.79 -3.37 -24.59
CA LYS A 148 22.90 -4.29 -24.87
C LYS A 148 22.53 -5.53 -25.69
N ASP A 149 21.26 -5.94 -25.67
CA ASP A 149 20.80 -7.15 -26.35
C ASP A 149 19.97 -6.83 -27.62
N HIS A 150 20.05 -5.59 -28.12
CA HIS A 150 19.24 -5.12 -29.26
C HIS A 150 19.39 -5.98 -30.53
N SER A 151 20.58 -6.53 -30.79
CA SER A 151 20.89 -7.40 -31.94
C SER A 151 21.10 -8.87 -31.57
N ASN A 152 20.57 -9.32 -30.43
CA ASN A 152 20.76 -10.69 -29.96
C ASN A 152 19.77 -11.64 -30.65
N ASP A 153 20.28 -12.62 -31.40
CA ASP A 153 19.46 -13.59 -32.15
C ASP A 153 18.52 -14.40 -31.25
N TYR A 154 18.95 -14.76 -30.04
CA TYR A 154 18.12 -15.45 -29.06
C TYR A 154 16.94 -14.57 -28.60
N VAL A 155 17.20 -13.29 -28.32
CA VAL A 155 16.15 -12.34 -27.95
C VAL A 155 15.18 -12.12 -29.12
N SER A 156 15.70 -12.00 -30.34
CA SER A 156 14.88 -11.89 -31.56
C SER A 156 13.98 -13.12 -31.75
N ALA A 157 14.50 -14.32 -31.52
CA ALA A 157 13.73 -15.56 -31.58
C ALA A 157 12.64 -15.62 -30.50
N MET A 158 12.95 -15.15 -29.28
CA MET A 158 11.99 -15.06 -28.18
C MET A 158 10.85 -14.08 -28.48
N VAL A 159 11.16 -12.90 -29.04
CA VAL A 159 10.14 -11.93 -29.49
C VAL A 159 9.23 -12.56 -30.54
N ALA A 160 9.81 -13.21 -31.55
CA ALA A 160 9.04 -13.87 -32.61
C ALA A 160 8.16 -15.03 -32.07
N ALA A 161 8.65 -15.80 -31.10
CA ALA A 161 7.86 -16.84 -30.43
C ALA A 161 6.70 -16.25 -29.64
N SER A 162 6.95 -15.24 -28.80
CA SER A 162 5.91 -14.57 -28.02
C SER A 162 4.80 -13.98 -28.90
N ASN A 163 5.17 -13.36 -30.02
CA ASN A 163 4.20 -12.80 -30.95
C ASN A 163 3.32 -13.89 -31.61
N ARG A 164 3.91 -15.03 -32.00
CA ARG A 164 3.15 -16.17 -32.55
C ARG A 164 2.14 -16.70 -31.53
N SER A 165 2.57 -16.92 -30.28
CA SER A 165 1.69 -17.36 -29.20
C SER A 165 0.59 -16.34 -28.90
N GLY A 166 0.90 -15.04 -28.92
CA GLY A 166 -0.08 -13.95 -28.73
C GLY A 166 -1.16 -13.92 -29.82
N ILE A 167 -0.76 -14.01 -31.09
CA ILE A 167 -1.70 -14.05 -32.23
C ILE A 167 -2.58 -15.30 -32.17
N GLN A 168 -2.01 -16.46 -31.85
CA GLN A 168 -2.76 -17.72 -31.74
C GLN A 168 -3.84 -17.65 -30.64
N ARG A 169 -3.53 -17.04 -29.49
CA ARG A 169 -4.53 -16.80 -28.42
C ARG A 169 -5.65 -15.86 -28.86
N GLN A 170 -5.32 -14.79 -29.60
CA GLN A 170 -6.31 -13.87 -30.14
C GLN A 170 -7.25 -14.56 -31.16
N LEU A 171 -6.72 -15.41 -32.02
CA LEU A 171 -7.51 -16.18 -32.99
C LEU A 171 -8.44 -17.19 -32.33
N ILE A 172 -8.00 -17.86 -31.26
CA ILE A 172 -8.84 -18.78 -30.48
C ILE A 172 -10.02 -18.03 -29.84
N ASN A 173 -9.78 -16.83 -29.31
CA ASN A 173 -10.83 -15.99 -28.72
C ASN A 173 -11.86 -15.47 -29.75
N LEU A 174 -11.49 -15.40 -31.03
CA LEU A 174 -12.38 -15.00 -32.14
C LEU A 174 -13.19 -16.18 -32.72
N GLY A 175 -12.87 -17.43 -32.35
CA GLY A 175 -13.50 -18.65 -32.88
C GLY A 175 -14.69 -19.22 -32.08
N GLY A 176 -15.15 -18.53 -31.04
CA GLY A 176 -16.36 -18.92 -30.29
C GLY A 176 -17.66 -18.60 -31.06
N PRO A 177 -18.76 -19.36 -30.86
CA PRO A 177 -20.02 -19.12 -31.56
C PRO A 177 -20.55 -17.73 -31.20
N SER A 178 -20.76 -16.94 -32.25
CA SER A 178 -21.02 -15.51 -32.20
C SER A 178 -22.48 -15.23 -31.82
N THR A 179 -22.68 -14.34 -30.84
CA THR A 179 -23.89 -13.52 -30.77
C THR A 179 -23.51 -12.05 -30.61
N SER A 180 -23.99 -11.25 -31.56
CA SER A 180 -24.00 -9.78 -31.62
C SER A 180 -22.73 -9.06 -32.10
N SER A 181 -22.84 -8.59 -33.34
CA SER A 181 -22.26 -7.40 -34.00
C SER A 181 -21.49 -6.38 -33.13
N GLN A 182 -20.27 -6.71 -32.72
CA GLN A 182 -19.22 -5.71 -32.50
C GLN A 182 -18.19 -5.84 -33.61
N GLN A 183 -17.90 -4.72 -34.27
CA GLN A 183 -16.78 -4.65 -35.21
C GLN A 183 -15.49 -5.13 -34.52
N PRO A 184 -14.66 -5.92 -35.21
CA PRO A 184 -13.42 -6.44 -34.63
C PRO A 184 -12.51 -5.29 -34.24
N VAL A 185 -12.14 -5.23 -32.95
CA VAL A 185 -11.07 -4.35 -32.46
C VAL A 185 -9.79 -4.77 -33.19
N ALA A 186 -9.12 -3.80 -33.82
CA ALA A 186 -7.89 -4.01 -34.58
C ALA A 186 -6.81 -4.77 -33.77
N PRO A 187 -5.94 -5.55 -34.44
CA PRO A 187 -4.91 -6.36 -33.78
C PRO A 187 -4.01 -5.52 -32.86
N GLN A 188 -3.73 -6.02 -31.65
CA GLN A 188 -2.67 -5.46 -30.80
C GLN A 188 -1.35 -5.52 -31.59
N HIS A 189 -0.72 -4.37 -31.84
CA HIS A 189 0.58 -4.31 -32.53
C HIS A 189 1.68 -4.88 -31.62
N PHE A 190 1.96 -6.18 -31.79
CA PHE A 190 3.08 -6.82 -31.12
C PHE A 190 4.42 -6.24 -31.61
N PRO A 191 5.42 -6.04 -30.74
CA PRO A 191 6.72 -5.52 -31.11
C PRO A 191 7.43 -6.47 -32.09
N VAL A 192 7.97 -5.93 -33.17
CA VAL A 192 8.81 -6.65 -34.15
C VAL A 192 10.27 -6.66 -33.67
N THR A 193 10.71 -5.64 -32.95
CA THR A 193 12.09 -5.52 -32.44
C THR A 193 12.20 -5.71 -30.92
N SER A 194 13.37 -6.19 -30.49
CA SER A 194 13.73 -6.31 -29.07
C SER A 194 13.71 -4.97 -28.34
N THR A 195 14.02 -3.87 -29.04
CA THR A 195 14.14 -2.52 -28.45
C THR A 195 13.11 -1.55 -29.04
N ARG A 196 12.54 -0.68 -28.20
CA ARG A 196 11.55 0.34 -28.55
C ARG A 196 11.86 1.61 -27.80
N ILE A 197 11.68 2.73 -28.47
CA ILE A 197 11.67 4.06 -27.87
C ILE A 197 10.21 4.51 -27.83
N VAL A 198 9.71 4.76 -26.63
CA VAL A 198 8.36 5.27 -26.42
C VAL A 198 8.43 6.77 -26.17
N VAL A 199 7.80 7.55 -27.04
CA VAL A 199 7.71 9.00 -26.92
C VAL A 199 6.44 9.36 -26.16
N VAL A 200 6.57 10.05 -25.02
CA VAL A 200 5.44 10.54 -24.23
C VAL A 200 5.24 12.04 -24.49
N ASP A 201 6.32 12.80 -24.51
CA ASP A 201 6.31 14.23 -24.82
C ASP A 201 6.36 14.45 -26.34
N ALA A 202 5.26 14.97 -26.88
CA ALA A 202 5.14 15.27 -28.30
C ALA A 202 6.22 16.24 -28.82
N GLN A 203 6.79 17.09 -27.97
CA GLN A 203 7.86 18.02 -28.36
C GLN A 203 9.17 17.29 -28.70
N LEU A 204 9.43 16.15 -28.05
CA LEU A 204 10.62 15.33 -28.30
C LEU A 204 10.43 14.39 -29.51
N GLY A 205 9.19 14.22 -29.98
CA GLY A 205 8.84 13.31 -31.08
C GLY A 205 9.70 13.52 -32.34
N PRO A 206 9.77 14.73 -32.93
CA PRO A 206 10.58 14.97 -34.12
C PRO A 206 12.06 14.64 -33.93
N ALA A 207 12.63 14.99 -32.76
CA ALA A 207 14.02 14.73 -32.43
C ALA A 207 14.30 13.23 -32.26
N ILE A 208 13.40 12.49 -31.59
CA ILE A 208 13.51 11.04 -31.41
C ILE A 208 13.31 10.30 -32.74
N HIS A 209 12.40 10.75 -33.60
CA HIS A 209 12.23 10.19 -34.94
C HIS A 209 13.49 10.38 -35.80
N ALA A 210 14.12 11.56 -35.74
CA ALA A 210 15.40 11.81 -36.41
C ALA A 210 16.52 10.94 -35.81
N ALA A 211 16.58 10.82 -34.48
CA ALA A 211 17.53 9.95 -33.80
C ALA A 211 17.39 8.49 -34.23
N ARG A 212 16.17 7.97 -34.38
CA ARG A 212 15.91 6.61 -34.89
C ARG A 212 16.47 6.39 -36.29
N GLN A 213 16.29 7.35 -37.21
CA GLN A 213 16.81 7.23 -38.58
C GLN A 213 18.34 7.14 -38.56
N ASN A 214 19.00 7.97 -37.75
CA ASN A 214 20.45 7.94 -37.58
C ASN A 214 20.92 6.62 -36.95
N LEU A 215 20.26 6.16 -35.89
CA LEU A 215 20.55 4.90 -35.22
C LEU A 215 20.43 3.70 -36.17
N ALA A 216 19.39 3.67 -37.02
CA ALA A 216 19.19 2.63 -38.02
C ALA A 216 20.33 2.59 -39.05
N ALA A 217 20.86 3.74 -39.46
CA ALA A 217 22.02 3.83 -40.37
C ALA A 217 23.30 3.19 -39.77
N TYR A 218 23.39 3.10 -38.45
CA TYR A 218 24.50 2.45 -37.74
C TYR A 218 24.19 1.03 -37.27
N GLY A 219 23.08 0.45 -37.73
CA GLY A 219 22.69 -0.94 -37.45
C GLY A 219 21.90 -1.14 -36.16
N PHE A 220 21.48 -0.07 -35.48
CA PHE A 220 20.64 -0.17 -34.29
C PHE A 220 19.16 -0.22 -34.67
N GLN A 221 18.57 -1.41 -34.59
CA GLN A 221 17.16 -1.63 -34.91
C GLN A 221 16.28 -1.30 -33.68
N CYS A 222 15.48 -0.25 -33.80
CA CYS A 222 14.47 0.08 -32.82
C CYS A 222 13.19 0.59 -33.48
N GLU A 223 12.07 0.27 -32.84
CA GLU A 223 10.79 0.90 -33.10
C GLU A 223 10.72 2.22 -32.34
N VAL A 224 10.24 3.28 -33.01
CA VAL A 224 9.74 4.45 -32.30
C VAL A 224 8.24 4.28 -32.24
N PHE A 225 7.75 4.16 -31.01
CA PHE A 225 6.34 4.14 -30.73
C PHE A 225 6.00 5.46 -30.07
N SER A 226 5.34 6.33 -30.82
CA SER A 226 4.48 7.30 -30.18
C SER A 226 3.16 6.57 -30.04
N PHE A 227 2.64 6.42 -28.82
CA PHE A 227 1.19 6.32 -28.73
C PHE A 227 0.71 7.52 -29.53
N GLY A 228 0.08 7.28 -30.70
CA GLY A 228 -0.28 8.36 -31.60
C GLY A 228 -0.93 9.44 -30.77
N ILE A 229 -0.85 10.71 -31.17
CA ILE A 229 -1.66 11.75 -30.55
C ILE A 229 -3.15 11.45 -30.87
N ILE A 230 -3.69 10.30 -30.50
CA ILE A 230 -4.60 10.25 -29.36
C ILE A 230 -3.97 11.18 -28.32
N GLN A 231 -4.32 12.49 -28.41
CA GLN A 231 -4.37 13.36 -27.23
C GLN A 231 -4.66 12.42 -26.08
N PRO A 232 -3.77 12.36 -25.06
CA PRO A 232 -3.69 11.23 -24.17
C PRO A 232 -5.08 10.72 -24.08
N ALA A 233 -5.27 9.48 -24.53
CA ALA A 233 -6.18 8.78 -23.72
C ALA A 233 -5.53 8.72 -22.30
N VAL A 234 -5.54 9.85 -21.55
CA VAL A 234 -6.37 9.95 -20.36
C VAL A 234 -7.52 8.97 -20.67
N PRO A 235 -8.19 8.31 -19.76
CA PRO A 235 -9.61 8.36 -20.04
C PRO A 235 -9.89 9.86 -20.32
N VAL A 236 -9.95 10.35 -21.60
CA VAL A 236 -10.87 11.41 -21.96
C VAL A 236 -12.07 10.67 -21.51
N LEU A 237 -12.38 11.05 -20.31
CA LEU A 237 -13.18 10.33 -19.39
C LEU A 237 -14.45 10.84 -20.07
N GLY A 238 -14.88 10.14 -21.14
CA GLY A 238 -15.21 10.82 -22.40
C GLY A 238 -16.21 11.89 -22.08
N HIS A 239 -15.87 13.19 -22.14
CA HIS A 239 -16.49 14.32 -21.39
C HIS A 239 -17.38 13.91 -20.20
N ASP A 240 -18.51 13.28 -20.47
CA ASP A 240 -19.33 12.42 -19.65
C ASP A 240 -18.65 11.58 -18.55
N PHE A 241 -17.55 10.83 -18.75
CA PHE A 241 -16.90 10.10 -17.62
C PHE A 241 -16.17 11.09 -16.69
N LEU A 242 -15.64 12.21 -17.20
CA LEU A 242 -14.90 13.24 -16.43
C LEU A 242 -15.93 14.01 -15.64
N GLU A 243 -17.04 14.33 -16.27
CA GLU A 243 -18.20 14.90 -15.63
C GLU A 243 -18.78 13.91 -14.61
N ALA A 244 -18.79 12.60 -14.86
CA ALA A 244 -19.20 11.60 -13.87
C ALA A 244 -18.27 11.59 -12.64
N THR A 245 -16.95 11.66 -12.83
CA THR A 245 -15.98 11.77 -11.71
C THR A 245 -16.01 13.13 -11.02
N ARG A 246 -16.32 14.21 -11.75
CA ARG A 246 -16.51 15.55 -11.19
C ARG A 246 -17.80 15.61 -10.36
N ILE A 247 -18.87 14.98 -10.84
CA ILE A 247 -20.13 14.81 -10.11
C ILE A 247 -19.89 13.93 -8.88
N PHE A 248 -19.15 12.83 -9.00
CA PHE A 248 -18.74 12.01 -7.86
C PHE A 248 -17.99 12.87 -6.83
N THR A 249 -16.95 13.59 -7.25
CA THR A 249 -16.19 14.51 -6.37
C THR A 249 -17.09 15.58 -5.75
N LYS A 250 -18.04 16.13 -6.51
CA LYS A 250 -19.00 17.12 -6.01
C LYS A 250 -19.94 16.51 -4.97
N PHE A 251 -20.43 15.30 -5.20
CA PHE A 251 -21.24 14.55 -4.23
C PHE A 251 -20.45 14.28 -2.95
N MET A 252 -19.21 13.82 -3.08
CA MET A 252 -18.30 13.61 -1.95
C MET A 252 -18.14 14.90 -1.14
N LYS A 253 -17.85 16.04 -1.78
CA LYS A 253 -17.74 17.34 -1.11
C LYS A 253 -19.05 17.83 -0.50
N LEU A 254 -20.18 17.63 -1.17
CA LEU A 254 -21.50 18.05 -0.67
C LEU A 254 -21.92 17.27 0.57
N LEU A 255 -21.54 16.00 0.65
CA LEU A 255 -21.85 15.10 1.76
C LEU A 255 -20.72 15.00 2.79
N ASP A 256 -19.66 15.82 2.66
CA ASP A 256 -18.47 15.77 3.51
C ASP A 256 -17.82 14.38 3.61
N ASN A 257 -17.81 13.65 2.49
CA ASN A 257 -17.17 12.35 2.33
C ASN A 257 -15.79 12.46 1.67
N GLY A 258 -14.92 11.49 1.94
CA GLY A 258 -13.58 11.35 1.38
C GLY A 258 -13.33 9.94 0.85
N LEU A 259 -12.51 9.82 -0.20
CA LEU A 259 -12.07 8.53 -0.72
C LEU A 259 -10.73 8.16 -0.08
N TYR A 260 -10.56 6.92 0.35
CA TYR A 260 -9.27 6.40 0.78
C TYR A 260 -9.14 4.92 0.47
N LYS A 261 -8.12 4.57 -0.30
CA LYS A 261 -7.75 3.20 -0.67
C LYS A 261 -8.95 2.34 -1.10
N GLY A 262 -9.72 2.86 -2.06
CA GLY A 262 -10.90 2.18 -2.61
C GLY A 262 -12.16 2.14 -1.73
N TYR A 263 -12.17 2.80 -0.57
CA TYR A 263 -13.34 2.91 0.30
C TYR A 263 -13.78 4.36 0.48
N VAL A 264 -15.08 4.55 0.69
CA VAL A 264 -15.66 5.86 1.00
C VAL A 264 -15.76 6.02 2.52
N TYR A 265 -15.24 7.14 2.98
CA TYR A 265 -15.28 7.55 4.38
C TYR A 265 -16.18 8.77 4.52
N ALA A 266 -16.97 8.82 5.58
CA ALA A 266 -17.84 9.93 5.89
C ALA A 266 -17.30 10.70 7.10
N ARG A 267 -17.44 12.02 7.09
CA ARG A 267 -17.18 12.83 8.29
C ARG A 267 -18.38 12.71 9.24
N PRO A 268 -18.18 12.24 10.49
CA PRO A 268 -19.26 12.23 11.47
C PRO A 268 -19.79 13.63 11.79
N ASP A 269 -21.04 13.72 12.23
CA ASP A 269 -21.59 14.98 12.73
C ASP A 269 -20.72 15.52 13.88
N ASN A 270 -20.45 16.83 13.86
CA ASN A 270 -19.59 17.54 14.81
C ASN A 270 -18.08 17.22 14.75
N SER A 271 -17.66 16.31 13.87
CA SER A 271 -16.24 16.13 13.52
C SER A 271 -15.78 17.28 12.62
N GLY A 272 -14.59 17.81 12.88
CA GLY A 272 -13.92 18.81 12.07
C GLY A 272 -12.83 18.23 11.16
N ILE A 273 -12.22 17.10 11.53
CA ILE A 273 -11.07 16.50 10.83
C ILE A 273 -11.14 14.98 10.66
N THR A 274 -11.97 14.26 11.42
CA THR A 274 -12.07 12.79 11.34
C THR A 274 -13.01 12.34 10.23
N PHE A 275 -12.55 11.34 9.48
CA PHE A 275 -13.33 10.55 8.53
C PHE A 275 -13.42 9.09 9.01
N VAL A 276 -14.60 8.49 8.93
CA VAL A 276 -14.86 7.10 9.35
C VAL A 276 -15.32 6.28 8.16
N LYS A 277 -14.80 5.06 8.03
CA LYS A 277 -15.14 4.15 6.93
C LYS A 277 -16.66 3.94 6.92
N SER A 278 -17.30 4.33 5.83
CA SER A 278 -18.76 4.31 5.72
C SER A 278 -19.21 3.14 4.84
N MET A 279 -18.67 3.05 3.63
CA MET A 279 -19.08 2.05 2.64
C MET A 279 -18.02 1.83 1.57
N THR A 280 -18.23 0.83 0.72
CA THR A 280 -17.44 0.62 -0.49
C THR A 280 -17.80 1.65 -1.56
N VAL A 281 -16.88 1.85 -2.50
CA VAL A 281 -17.14 2.65 -3.71
C VAL A 281 -18.35 2.13 -4.49
N HIS A 282 -18.57 0.82 -4.50
CA HIS A 282 -19.69 0.20 -5.20
C HIS A 282 -21.03 0.64 -4.61
N GLU A 283 -21.19 0.48 -3.28
CA GLU A 283 -22.38 0.91 -2.55
C GLU A 283 -22.63 2.42 -2.68
N TYR A 284 -21.55 3.22 -2.67
CA TYR A 284 -21.66 4.67 -2.82
C TYR A 284 -22.15 5.08 -4.21
N LEU A 285 -21.65 4.43 -5.26
CA LEU A 285 -22.11 4.68 -6.62
C LEU A 285 -23.58 4.26 -6.79
N ASP A 286 -23.99 3.14 -6.19
CA ASP A 286 -25.39 2.71 -6.18
C ASP A 286 -26.30 3.71 -5.47
N MET A 287 -25.84 4.33 -4.38
CA MET A 287 -26.56 5.44 -3.73
C MET A 287 -26.70 6.64 -4.67
N MET A 288 -25.65 7.00 -5.41
CA MET A 288 -25.73 8.09 -6.41
C MET A 288 -26.72 7.78 -7.54
N LEU A 289 -26.91 6.51 -7.90
CA LEU A 289 -27.90 6.09 -8.88
C LEU A 289 -29.34 6.40 -8.43
N ALA A 290 -29.61 6.56 -7.14
CA ALA A 290 -30.92 6.99 -6.68
C ALA A 290 -31.28 8.42 -7.15
N ASN A 291 -30.28 9.25 -7.49
CA ASN A 291 -30.51 10.62 -7.97
C ASN A 291 -30.74 10.67 -9.50
N ASP A 292 -31.98 10.97 -9.91
CA ASP A 292 -32.41 11.00 -11.32
C ASP A 292 -31.57 11.93 -12.20
N ALA A 293 -31.05 13.05 -11.66
CA ALA A 293 -30.31 14.05 -12.41
C ALA A 293 -28.93 13.56 -12.87
N VAL A 294 -28.34 12.60 -12.16
CA VAL A 294 -26.99 12.07 -12.45
C VAL A 294 -26.99 10.60 -12.82
N ARG A 295 -28.10 9.88 -12.57
CA ARG A 295 -28.26 8.43 -12.80
C ARG A 295 -27.78 7.98 -14.17
N ASN A 296 -28.26 8.61 -15.25
CA ASN A 296 -27.94 8.18 -16.61
C ASN A 296 -26.44 8.32 -16.92
N LEU A 297 -25.80 9.35 -16.38
CA LEU A 297 -24.38 9.59 -16.57
C LEU A 297 -23.51 8.59 -15.79
N ILE A 298 -23.88 8.32 -14.53
CA ILE A 298 -23.19 7.35 -13.67
C ILE A 298 -23.38 5.93 -14.23
N LEU A 299 -24.60 5.54 -14.61
CA LEU A 299 -24.89 4.22 -15.21
C LEU A 299 -24.05 3.94 -16.45
N LYS A 300 -23.91 4.94 -17.34
CA LYS A 300 -23.11 4.83 -18.56
C LYS A 300 -21.65 4.44 -18.30
N HIS A 301 -21.13 4.79 -17.12
CA HIS A 301 -19.74 4.57 -16.76
C HIS A 301 -19.54 3.75 -15.48
N LEU A 302 -20.58 3.09 -14.96
CA LEU A 302 -20.59 2.48 -13.64
C LEU A 302 -19.43 1.49 -13.42
N ALA A 303 -19.26 0.52 -14.32
CA ALA A 303 -18.19 -0.48 -14.20
C ALA A 303 -16.78 0.16 -14.23
N LYS A 304 -16.60 1.23 -15.00
CA LYS A 304 -15.32 1.95 -15.10
C LYS A 304 -15.08 2.81 -13.87
N LEU A 305 -16.12 3.49 -13.35
CA LEU A 305 -16.08 4.23 -12.09
C LEU A 305 -15.73 3.29 -10.93
N GLN A 306 -16.42 2.17 -10.79
CA GLN A 306 -16.16 1.16 -9.77
C GLN A 306 -14.71 0.71 -9.81
N ARG A 307 -14.21 0.31 -10.98
CA ARG A 307 -12.83 -0.17 -11.12
C ARG A 307 -11.79 0.91 -10.77
N VAL A 308 -11.97 2.14 -11.25
CA VAL A 308 -10.98 3.22 -11.06
C VAL A 308 -11.02 3.76 -9.63
N LEU A 309 -12.22 3.99 -9.08
CA LEU A 309 -12.37 4.57 -7.75
C LEU A 309 -12.07 3.55 -6.64
N SER A 310 -12.22 2.25 -6.91
CA SER A 310 -11.85 1.19 -5.96
C SER A 310 -10.34 0.88 -5.96
N ASP A 311 -9.55 1.51 -6.83
CA ASP A 311 -8.09 1.34 -6.87
C ASP A 311 -7.45 2.06 -5.68
N ASP A 312 -6.57 1.38 -4.95
CA ASP A 312 -5.85 1.95 -3.81
C ASP A 312 -5.01 3.17 -4.22
N ALA A 313 -4.50 3.17 -5.45
CA ALA A 313 -3.69 4.24 -6.05
C ALA A 313 -4.53 5.20 -6.92
N CYS A 314 -5.85 5.29 -6.71
CA CYS A 314 -6.71 6.20 -7.46
C CYS A 314 -6.23 7.66 -7.37
N VAL A 315 -5.88 8.25 -8.51
CA VAL A 315 -5.49 9.68 -8.62
C VAL A 315 -6.56 10.55 -9.29
N VAL A 316 -7.66 9.95 -9.73
CA VAL A 316 -8.72 10.64 -10.48
C VAL A 316 -9.57 11.54 -9.57
N VAL A 317 -9.63 11.20 -8.28
CA VAL A 317 -10.28 11.99 -7.24
C VAL A 317 -9.26 12.19 -6.12
N GLU A 318 -9.26 13.39 -5.53
CA GLU A 318 -8.45 13.68 -4.36
C GLU A 318 -8.84 12.74 -3.22
N GLN A 319 -7.87 11.96 -2.74
CA GLN A 319 -8.06 11.05 -1.63
C GLN A 319 -7.69 11.72 -0.31
N ILE A 320 -8.22 11.19 0.80
CA ILE A 320 -7.67 11.44 2.13
C ILE A 320 -6.20 11.02 2.06
N SER A 321 -5.29 11.90 2.48
CA SER A 321 -3.85 11.65 2.29
C SER A 321 -3.34 10.55 3.20
N ASP A 322 -3.73 10.59 4.48
CA ASP A 322 -3.35 9.61 5.50
C ASP A 322 -4.26 9.69 6.74
N PHE A 323 -4.11 8.73 7.65
CA PHE A 323 -4.71 8.74 8.99
C PHE A 323 -3.64 8.96 10.05
N ASP A 324 -3.76 10.05 10.80
CA ASP A 324 -2.91 10.31 11.96
C ASP A 324 -3.34 9.41 13.14
N LEU A 325 -2.66 8.27 13.25
CA LEU A 325 -2.95 7.24 14.25
C LEU A 325 -2.63 7.66 15.70
N ASP A 326 -1.95 8.79 15.89
CA ASP A 326 -1.60 9.33 17.20
C ASP A 326 -2.67 10.31 17.74
N VAL A 327 -3.63 10.70 16.90
CA VAL A 327 -4.61 11.74 17.23
C VAL A 327 -6.04 11.19 17.27
N ILE A 328 -6.71 11.40 18.40
CA ILE A 328 -8.16 11.18 18.56
C ILE A 328 -8.84 12.55 18.61
N GLU A 329 -9.76 12.81 17.71
CA GLU A 329 -10.54 14.04 17.73
C GLU A 329 -11.64 13.97 18.80
N VAL A 330 -11.81 15.07 19.54
CA VAL A 330 -12.88 15.26 20.52
C VAL A 330 -13.68 16.53 20.21
N SER A 331 -14.69 16.84 21.03
CA SER A 331 -15.61 17.95 20.74
C SER A 331 -14.93 19.32 20.82
N ASN A 332 -15.59 20.32 20.21
CA ASN A 332 -15.23 21.74 20.34
C ASN A 332 -13.84 22.14 19.79
N GLY A 333 -13.34 21.43 18.78
CA GLY A 333 -12.06 21.76 18.12
C GLY A 333 -10.82 21.35 18.92
N TYR A 334 -10.99 20.39 19.83
CA TYR A 334 -9.91 19.77 20.56
C TYR A 334 -9.62 18.37 20.02
N ALA A 335 -8.39 17.93 20.22
CA ALA A 335 -7.98 16.57 19.97
C ALA A 335 -7.07 16.10 21.09
N PHE A 336 -7.01 14.79 21.29
CA PHE A 336 -6.13 14.13 22.23
C PHE A 336 -4.98 13.48 21.46
N ARG A 337 -3.75 13.77 21.87
CA ARG A 337 -2.54 13.15 21.32
C ARG A 337 -2.09 12.03 22.24
N ILE A 338 -1.99 10.81 21.69
CA ILE A 338 -1.69 9.61 22.46
C ILE A 338 -0.25 9.64 22.97
N SER A 339 0.72 9.94 22.11
CA SER A 339 2.16 10.02 22.44
C SER A 339 2.47 10.96 23.60
N THR A 340 1.79 12.11 23.67
CA THR A 340 2.01 13.13 24.71
C THR A 340 1.00 13.06 25.86
N ARG A 341 0.04 12.13 25.82
CA ARG A 341 -1.02 11.98 26.83
C ARG A 341 -1.75 13.29 27.16
N ALA A 342 -2.03 14.09 26.13
CA ALA A 342 -2.52 15.46 26.35
C ALA A 342 -3.54 15.90 25.30
N PHE A 343 -4.49 16.72 25.76
CA PHE A 343 -5.39 17.46 24.88
C PHE A 343 -4.69 18.68 24.31
N PHE A 344 -4.97 18.96 23.04
CA PHE A 344 -4.52 20.17 22.36
C PHE A 344 -5.66 20.70 21.49
N ARG A 345 -5.67 22.01 21.29
CA ARG A 345 -6.57 22.65 20.34
C ARG A 345 -5.95 22.56 18.95
N TYR A 346 -6.70 22.04 17.99
CA TYR A 346 -6.20 21.90 16.62
C TYR A 346 -6.75 22.99 15.70
N ARG A 347 -6.04 23.26 14.60
CA ARG A 347 -6.57 23.97 13.45
C ARG A 347 -6.75 22.98 12.29
N LYS A 348 -7.83 23.12 11.50
CA LYS A 348 -8.11 22.17 10.40
C LYS A 348 -6.96 22.12 9.39
N GLU A 349 -6.27 23.24 9.24
CA GLU A 349 -5.11 23.41 8.37
C GLU A 349 -3.90 22.58 8.83
N ASP A 350 -3.81 22.19 10.11
CA ASP A 350 -2.73 21.36 10.65
C ASP A 350 -2.80 19.92 10.09
N PHE A 351 -3.98 19.51 9.62
CA PHE A 351 -4.22 18.16 9.14
C PHE A 351 -4.07 18.03 7.61
N ARG A 352 -4.13 19.11 6.81
CA ARG A 352 -3.83 19.14 5.35
C ARG A 352 -4.34 17.93 4.55
N GLY A 353 -5.60 17.53 4.76
CA GLY A 353 -6.20 16.38 4.08
C GLY A 353 -5.98 15.02 4.75
N ARG A 354 -5.26 14.97 5.89
CA ARG A 354 -5.20 13.82 6.79
C ARG A 354 -6.43 13.76 7.68
N SER A 355 -6.85 12.55 8.02
CA SER A 355 -7.88 12.30 9.03
C SER A 355 -7.22 11.97 10.37
N SER A 356 -7.82 12.35 11.50
CA SER A 356 -7.52 11.69 12.79
C SER A 356 -8.02 10.25 12.78
N ARG A 357 -7.52 9.43 13.71
CA ARG A 357 -7.85 7.99 13.78
C ARG A 357 -9.32 7.72 14.12
N ALA A 358 -9.92 8.59 14.91
CA ALA A 358 -11.27 8.44 15.44
C ALA A 358 -11.81 9.79 15.93
N PHE A 359 -13.13 9.88 15.99
CA PHE A 359 -13.88 10.96 16.60
C PHE A 359 -14.72 10.39 17.74
N VAL A 360 -14.56 10.99 18.92
CA VAL A 360 -15.36 10.64 20.10
C VAL A 360 -15.93 11.95 20.67
N PRO A 361 -17.27 12.12 20.69
CA PRO A 361 -17.89 13.23 21.38
C PRO A 361 -17.48 13.22 22.85
N TYR A 362 -16.68 14.20 23.27
CA TYR A 362 -16.09 14.26 24.61
C TYR A 362 -15.73 15.70 24.92
N ASP A 363 -16.13 16.16 26.12
CA ASP A 363 -15.76 17.49 26.62
C ASP A 363 -14.46 17.40 27.42
N CYS A 364 -13.36 17.80 26.78
CA CYS A 364 -12.05 17.77 27.42
C CYS A 364 -11.82 18.83 28.50
N LEU A 365 -12.76 19.75 28.70
CA LEU A 365 -12.70 20.73 29.79
C LEU A 365 -13.29 20.18 31.09
N SER A 366 -14.08 19.11 31.00
CA SER A 366 -14.62 18.40 32.16
C SER A 366 -13.64 17.34 32.65
N PRO A 367 -13.54 17.09 33.98
CA PRO A 367 -12.77 15.98 34.51
C PRO A 367 -13.27 14.64 33.96
N PRO A 368 -12.39 13.68 33.63
CA PRO A 368 -12.82 12.38 33.13
C PRO A 368 -13.55 11.59 34.22
N ASP A 369 -14.65 10.94 33.84
CA ASP A 369 -15.37 9.98 34.69
C ASP A 369 -15.19 8.55 34.13
N PRO A 370 -14.14 7.83 34.56
CA PRO A 370 -13.87 6.47 34.07
C PRO A 370 -14.82 5.41 34.65
N GLY A 371 -15.72 5.76 35.57
CA GLY A 371 -16.77 4.88 36.13
C GLY A 371 -16.35 3.42 36.33
N ARG A 372 -17.00 2.52 35.58
CA ARG A 372 -16.82 1.05 35.68
C ARG A 372 -15.41 0.59 35.32
N PHE A 373 -14.69 1.32 34.47
CA PHE A 373 -13.32 1.00 34.12
C PHE A 373 -12.39 1.19 35.33
N ALA A 374 -12.46 2.35 35.98
CA ALA A 374 -11.65 2.61 37.17
C ALA A 374 -12.02 1.69 38.33
N GLU A 375 -13.30 1.34 38.52
CA GLU A 375 -13.72 0.35 39.51
C GLU A 375 -13.01 -0.99 39.32
N GLY A 376 -13.03 -1.54 38.09
CA GLY A 376 -12.36 -2.80 37.76
C GLY A 376 -10.85 -2.76 37.95
N ILE A 377 -10.21 -1.68 37.51
CA ILE A 377 -8.77 -1.48 37.67
C ILE A 377 -8.39 -1.37 39.15
N ASN A 378 -9.08 -0.53 39.92
CA ASN A 378 -8.78 -0.30 41.33
C ASN A 378 -9.07 -1.54 42.20
N ASN A 379 -10.09 -2.33 41.85
CA ASN A 379 -10.36 -3.61 42.53
C ASN A 379 -9.24 -4.62 42.30
N SER A 380 -8.76 -4.74 41.06
CA SER A 380 -7.71 -5.69 40.68
C SER A 380 -6.33 -5.26 41.19
N PHE A 381 -6.03 -3.96 41.13
CA PHE A 381 -4.73 -3.37 41.38
C PHE A 381 -4.86 -2.22 42.42
N PRO A 382 -5.02 -2.55 43.71
CA PRO A 382 -5.14 -1.53 44.77
C PRO A 382 -3.82 -0.83 45.06
N ASP A 383 -2.68 -1.50 44.82
CA ASP A 383 -1.36 -0.90 44.92
C ASP A 383 -1.12 0.12 43.79
N LEU A 384 -0.64 1.32 44.14
CA LEU A 384 -0.48 2.40 43.18
C LEU A 384 0.59 2.09 42.12
N GLU A 385 1.71 1.48 42.52
CA GLU A 385 2.81 1.18 41.59
C GLU A 385 2.39 0.12 40.58
N GLU A 386 1.78 -0.98 41.03
CA GLU A 386 1.24 -2.01 40.14
C GLU A 386 0.14 -1.46 39.22
N ARG A 387 -0.76 -0.63 39.77
CA ARG A 387 -1.83 0.04 39.00
C ARG A 387 -1.29 0.93 37.90
N VAL A 388 -0.28 1.76 38.18
CA VAL A 388 0.32 2.63 37.18
C VAL A 388 1.01 1.81 36.08
N LYS A 389 1.68 0.71 36.43
CA LYS A 389 2.33 -0.19 35.45
C LYS A 389 1.31 -0.87 34.53
N VAL A 390 0.18 -1.37 35.05
CA VAL A 390 -0.86 -1.98 34.21
C VAL A 390 -1.56 -0.94 33.33
N LEU A 391 -1.83 0.26 33.87
CA LEU A 391 -2.43 1.35 33.09
C LEU A 391 -1.50 1.77 31.94
N ASN A 392 -0.19 1.88 32.19
CA ASN A 392 0.79 2.14 31.15
C ASN A 392 0.76 1.05 30.06
N LYS A 393 0.67 -0.22 30.43
CA LYS A 393 0.58 -1.33 29.47
C LYS A 393 -0.72 -1.34 28.66
N LEU A 394 -1.84 -1.01 29.30
CA LEU A 394 -3.11 -0.78 28.60
C LEU A 394 -3.00 0.41 27.64
N TYR A 395 -2.34 1.48 28.07
CA TYR A 395 -2.14 2.68 27.26
C TYR A 395 -1.23 2.42 26.05
N GLN A 396 -0.18 1.59 26.19
CA GLN A 396 0.66 1.14 25.07
C GLN A 396 -0.16 0.43 23.97
N CYS A 397 -1.29 -0.20 24.30
CA CYS A 397 -2.17 -0.78 23.29
C CYS A 397 -2.84 0.25 22.37
N LEU A 398 -2.84 1.54 22.73
CA LEU A 398 -3.30 2.64 21.89
C LEU A 398 -2.28 3.00 20.79
N VAL A 399 -1.00 2.68 21.01
CA VAL A 399 0.10 3.12 20.16
C VAL A 399 0.33 2.12 19.03
N VAL A 400 -0.09 2.50 17.82
CA VAL A 400 -0.09 1.62 16.65
C VAL A 400 1.25 1.64 15.92
N GLY A 401 1.76 0.46 15.54
CA GLY A 401 2.89 0.30 14.60
C GLY A 401 4.26 0.73 15.11
N ARG A 402 4.35 1.24 16.35
CA ARG A 402 5.59 1.78 16.94
C ARG A 402 6.14 0.94 18.09
N MET A 403 5.48 -0.17 18.48
CA MET A 403 5.88 -0.94 19.67
C MET A 403 7.24 -1.62 19.47
N PRO A 404 8.28 -1.31 20.26
CA PRO A 404 9.57 -1.96 20.14
C PRO A 404 9.47 -3.45 20.45
N ARG A 405 10.36 -4.23 19.83
CA ARG A 405 10.37 -5.69 19.92
C ARG A 405 10.66 -6.20 21.33
N GLU A 406 11.44 -5.42 22.08
CA GLU A 406 11.91 -5.70 23.43
C GLU A 406 10.78 -5.51 24.46
N ILE A 407 9.76 -4.73 24.13
CA ILE A 407 8.67 -4.42 25.04
C ILE A 407 7.71 -5.60 25.12
N ARG A 408 7.56 -6.10 26.35
CA ARG A 408 6.70 -7.23 26.65
C ARG A 408 5.23 -6.88 26.44
N LYS A 409 4.49 -7.80 25.82
CA LYS A 409 3.07 -7.68 25.46
C LYS A 409 2.17 -7.87 26.69
N LEU A 410 1.03 -7.17 26.75
CA LEU A 410 0.14 -7.18 27.92
C LEU A 410 -0.64 -8.52 28.02
N VAL A 411 -0.61 -9.13 29.21
CA VAL A 411 -1.46 -10.26 29.59
C VAL A 411 -2.18 -9.94 30.91
N LEU A 412 -3.50 -10.05 30.90
CA LEU A 412 -4.38 -9.93 32.05
C LEU A 412 -4.91 -11.32 32.40
N ALA A 413 -4.42 -11.86 33.52
CA ALA A 413 -4.80 -13.19 33.98
C ALA A 413 -5.62 -13.09 35.27
N GLY A 414 -6.66 -13.89 35.43
CA GLY A 414 -7.42 -13.94 36.68
C GLY A 414 -8.85 -14.39 36.47
N PRO A 415 -9.61 -14.56 37.56
CA PRO A 415 -10.92 -15.20 37.51
C PRO A 415 -11.92 -14.49 36.59
N GLU A 416 -12.99 -15.18 36.26
CA GLU A 416 -14.15 -14.58 35.60
C GLU A 416 -14.69 -13.40 36.42
N ASN A 417 -15.44 -12.52 35.76
CA ASN A 417 -16.04 -11.33 36.37
C ASN A 417 -15.03 -10.32 36.96
N SER A 418 -13.76 -10.34 36.52
CA SER A 418 -12.77 -9.31 36.89
C SER A 418 -12.84 -8.04 36.04
N GLY A 419 -13.68 -8.02 35.02
CA GLY A 419 -13.83 -6.90 34.09
C GLY A 419 -12.79 -6.87 32.96
N LYS A 420 -11.76 -7.73 32.99
CA LYS A 420 -10.68 -7.79 31.98
C LYS A 420 -11.22 -7.71 30.55
N THR A 421 -12.00 -8.68 30.08
CA THR A 421 -12.55 -8.70 28.71
C THR A 421 -13.32 -7.41 28.34
N SER A 422 -14.05 -6.81 29.28
CA SER A 422 -14.81 -5.58 29.05
C SER A 422 -13.92 -4.35 28.80
N TRP A 423 -12.70 -4.31 29.33
CA TRP A 423 -11.78 -3.18 29.12
C TRP A 423 -11.35 -3.04 27.65
N ALA A 424 -11.37 -4.13 26.87
CA ALA A 424 -11.05 -4.09 25.44
C ALA A 424 -12.03 -3.25 24.62
N ALA A 425 -13.26 -3.03 25.11
CA ALA A 425 -14.30 -2.25 24.45
C ALA A 425 -13.88 -0.79 24.20
N MET A 426 -13.00 -0.24 25.04
CA MET A 426 -12.42 1.09 24.85
C MET A 426 -11.64 1.17 23.53
N PHE A 427 -10.83 0.15 23.19
CA PHE A 427 -10.07 0.14 21.95
C PHE A 427 -10.99 0.04 20.73
N GLN A 428 -12.04 -0.79 20.82
CA GLN A 428 -13.02 -0.95 19.75
C GLN A 428 -13.74 0.36 19.40
N ARG A 429 -13.83 1.32 20.33
CA ARG A 429 -14.45 2.63 20.08
C ARG A 429 -13.59 3.56 19.22
N ILE A 430 -12.27 3.46 19.33
CA ILE A 430 -11.29 4.42 18.76
C ILE A 430 -10.40 3.80 17.68
N MET A 431 -10.58 2.50 17.41
CA MET A 431 -9.87 1.77 16.37
C MET A 431 -10.86 1.21 15.36
N PRO A 432 -10.56 1.27 14.05
CA PRO A 432 -11.42 0.64 13.04
C PRO A 432 -11.54 -0.87 13.28
N ALA A 433 -12.76 -1.40 13.18
CA ALA A 433 -13.03 -2.81 13.45
C ALA A 433 -12.26 -3.76 12.53
N ASP A 434 -12.00 -3.36 11.27
CA ASP A 434 -11.22 -4.13 10.31
C ASP A 434 -9.70 -4.08 10.57
N LYS A 435 -9.25 -3.27 11.54
CA LYS A 435 -7.85 -3.18 11.98
C LYS A 435 -7.63 -3.77 13.38
N CYS A 436 -8.69 -4.19 14.06
CA CYS A 436 -8.64 -4.89 15.33
C CYS A 436 -8.97 -6.36 15.14
N ILE A 437 -7.99 -7.24 15.35
CA ILE A 437 -8.19 -8.67 15.15
C ILE A 437 -8.53 -9.32 16.48
N HIS A 438 -9.73 -9.85 16.58
CA HIS A 438 -10.17 -10.71 17.66
C HIS A 438 -9.81 -12.15 17.34
N VAL A 439 -8.79 -12.69 18.01
CA VAL A 439 -8.33 -14.05 17.77
C VAL A 439 -9.01 -14.99 18.77
N THR A 440 -10.00 -15.73 18.28
CA THR A 440 -10.70 -16.79 19.02
C THR A 440 -10.30 -18.20 18.56
N SER A 441 -9.48 -18.33 17.51
CA SER A 441 -9.01 -19.61 16.97
C SER A 441 -7.72 -19.48 16.13
N ASN A 442 -7.02 -20.59 15.93
CA ASN A 442 -5.77 -20.66 15.15
C ASN A 442 -5.90 -20.19 13.69
N LEU A 443 -7.10 -20.22 13.12
CA LEU A 443 -7.36 -19.74 11.76
C LEU A 443 -7.27 -18.21 11.68
N LEU A 444 -7.68 -17.52 12.74
CA LEU A 444 -7.67 -16.05 12.81
C LEU A 444 -6.27 -15.48 13.07
N ALA A 445 -5.33 -16.30 13.56
CA ALA A 445 -3.91 -15.95 13.66
C ALA A 445 -3.29 -15.62 12.29
N GLY A 446 -3.81 -16.24 11.23
CA GLY A 446 -3.43 -16.00 9.84
C GLY A 446 -3.77 -14.59 9.34
N MET A 447 -4.74 -13.92 9.96
CA MET A 447 -5.24 -12.61 9.54
C MET A 447 -4.39 -11.44 10.04
N VAL A 448 -3.42 -11.67 10.94
CA VAL A 448 -2.51 -10.62 11.43
C VAL A 448 -1.59 -10.19 10.29
N GLN A 449 -1.87 -8.99 9.78
CA GLN A 449 -1.16 -8.34 8.68
C GLN A 449 -0.36 -7.13 9.18
N GLU A 450 0.49 -6.57 8.33
CA GLU A 450 1.32 -5.40 8.69
C GLU A 450 0.49 -4.15 9.04
N ASP A 451 -0.74 -4.06 8.55
CA ASP A 451 -1.66 -2.94 8.80
C ASP A 451 -2.59 -3.17 10.02
N THR A 452 -2.40 -4.26 10.77
CA THR A 452 -3.18 -4.55 11.97
C THR A 452 -2.80 -3.60 13.10
N HIS A 453 -3.80 -2.95 13.73
CA HIS A 453 -3.59 -1.96 14.77
C HIS A 453 -3.50 -2.56 16.17
N LEU A 454 -4.29 -3.60 16.45
CA LEU A 454 -4.34 -4.26 17.76
C LEU A 454 -4.79 -5.71 17.59
N VAL A 455 -4.16 -6.62 18.32
CA VAL A 455 -4.61 -8.00 18.45
C VAL A 455 -5.24 -8.21 19.83
N ILE A 456 -6.49 -8.65 19.85
CA ILE A 456 -7.24 -8.99 21.06
C ILE A 456 -7.38 -10.51 21.12
N ILE A 457 -6.88 -11.11 22.20
CA ILE A 457 -7.02 -12.54 22.48
C ILE A 457 -7.85 -12.66 23.75
N ASP A 458 -9.06 -13.19 23.62
CA ASP A 458 -9.95 -13.49 24.74
C ASP A 458 -9.97 -15.01 24.92
N ASP A 459 -9.76 -15.46 26.15
CA ASP A 459 -9.54 -16.86 26.51
C ASP A 459 -8.23 -17.48 25.96
N TYR A 460 -7.12 -17.08 26.57
CA TYR A 460 -5.78 -17.67 26.38
C TYR A 460 -5.69 -19.08 26.99
N SER A 461 -6.57 -20.00 26.61
CA SER A 461 -6.56 -21.38 27.09
C SER A 461 -5.61 -22.27 26.29
N SER A 462 -5.30 -21.91 25.03
CA SER A 462 -4.33 -22.61 24.18
C SER A 462 -3.06 -21.78 23.95
N MET A 463 -1.96 -22.18 24.61
CA MET A 463 -0.62 -21.60 24.40
C MET A 463 -0.16 -21.62 22.94
N ASP A 464 -0.60 -22.60 22.17
CA ASP A 464 -0.19 -22.77 20.78
C ASP A 464 -0.69 -21.62 19.90
N LEU A 465 -1.88 -21.10 20.19
CA LEU A 465 -2.45 -19.94 19.49
C LEU A 465 -1.59 -18.70 19.69
N ALA A 466 -1.24 -18.42 20.95
CA ALA A 466 -0.43 -17.27 21.29
C ALA A 466 1.01 -17.40 20.80
N LYS A 467 1.61 -18.58 20.85
CA LYS A 467 2.93 -18.85 20.25
C LYS A 467 2.91 -18.55 18.77
N ASN A 468 1.93 -19.07 18.05
CA ASN A 468 1.81 -18.88 16.60
C ASN A 468 1.65 -17.40 16.22
N VAL A 469 0.98 -16.61 17.04
CA VAL A 469 0.80 -15.18 16.76
C VAL A 469 1.98 -14.34 17.26
N LEU A 470 2.48 -14.54 18.48
CA LEU A 470 3.56 -13.74 19.11
C LEU A 470 4.96 -14.02 18.54
N GLN A 471 5.14 -15.12 17.81
CA GLN A 471 6.41 -15.47 17.17
C GLN A 471 6.51 -14.99 15.71
N ARG A 472 5.44 -14.41 15.14
CA ARG A 472 5.45 -13.97 13.74
C ARG A 472 6.29 -12.70 13.52
N PRO A 473 7.04 -12.61 12.41
CA PRO A 473 7.71 -11.38 12.02
C PRO A 473 6.79 -10.16 11.94
N SER A 474 5.58 -10.34 11.39
CA SER A 474 4.57 -9.29 11.24
C SER A 474 3.97 -8.79 12.57
N SER A 475 4.14 -9.52 13.68
CA SER A 475 3.54 -9.16 14.97
C SER A 475 4.45 -8.34 15.89
N HIS A 476 5.71 -8.08 15.50
CA HIS A 476 6.68 -7.46 16.40
C HIS A 476 6.26 -6.05 16.86
N ASN A 477 5.72 -5.24 15.94
CA ASN A 477 5.38 -3.84 16.21
C ASN A 477 3.90 -3.63 16.60
N ILE A 478 3.14 -4.72 16.72
CA ILE A 478 1.71 -4.68 17.00
C ILE A 478 1.49 -4.86 18.51
N PRO A 479 0.65 -4.04 19.15
CA PRO A 479 0.24 -4.26 20.52
C PRO A 479 -0.70 -5.46 20.64
N PHE A 480 -0.62 -6.12 21.80
CA PHE A 480 -1.48 -7.26 22.14
C PHE A 480 -2.22 -6.97 23.43
N TYR A 481 -3.52 -7.24 23.40
CA TYR A 481 -4.37 -7.28 24.56
C TYR A 481 -4.79 -8.73 24.78
N ILE A 482 -4.27 -9.37 25.82
CA ILE A 482 -4.53 -10.78 26.09
C ILE A 482 -5.27 -10.89 27.43
N ALA A 483 -6.49 -11.43 27.42
CA ALA A 483 -7.28 -11.69 28.62
C ALA A 483 -7.47 -13.20 28.82
N THR A 484 -7.25 -13.69 30.05
CA THR A 484 -7.37 -15.12 30.35
C THR A 484 -7.77 -15.43 31.78
N ASN A 485 -8.47 -16.55 31.94
CA ASN A 485 -8.85 -17.07 33.25
C ASN A 485 -7.69 -17.76 33.96
N GLN A 486 -6.82 -18.44 33.20
CA GLN A 486 -5.68 -19.19 33.72
C GLN A 486 -4.44 -18.87 32.89
N LEU A 487 -3.31 -18.70 33.57
CA LEU A 487 -2.01 -18.72 32.88
C LEU A 487 -1.75 -20.16 32.47
N ALA A 488 -1.31 -20.35 31.24
CA ALA A 488 -0.85 -21.66 30.84
C ALA A 488 0.42 -22.06 31.62
N GLY A 489 0.62 -23.37 31.83
CA GLY A 489 1.71 -23.89 32.65
C GLY A 489 3.11 -23.36 32.30
N ASP A 490 4.03 -23.47 33.26
CA ASP A 490 5.40 -22.92 33.27
C ASP A 490 6.34 -23.45 32.14
N ASP A 491 5.84 -24.21 31.18
CA ASP A 491 6.67 -25.02 30.26
C ASP A 491 7.23 -24.27 29.03
N ASP A 492 7.04 -22.95 28.88
CA ASP A 492 7.61 -22.22 27.73
C ASP A 492 8.13 -20.80 28.05
N ASP A 493 9.38 -20.77 28.52
CA ASP A 493 10.23 -19.59 28.76
C ASP A 493 10.13 -18.49 27.68
N ASN A 494 9.95 -18.85 26.40
CA ASN A 494 9.96 -17.87 25.30
C ASN A 494 8.71 -16.98 25.27
N VAL A 495 7.56 -17.53 25.66
CA VAL A 495 6.30 -16.77 25.73
C VAL A 495 6.31 -15.84 26.95
N TYR A 496 6.79 -16.35 28.08
CA TYR A 496 6.93 -15.58 29.32
C TYR A 496 7.92 -14.41 29.17
N ARG A 497 9.03 -14.60 28.43
CA ARG A 497 9.98 -13.50 28.14
C ARG A 497 9.37 -12.38 27.29
N LYS A 498 8.36 -12.69 26.47
CA LYS A 498 7.68 -11.73 25.58
C LYS A 498 6.42 -11.12 26.17
N THR A 499 5.97 -11.56 27.34
CA THR A 499 4.70 -11.13 27.93
C THR A 499 4.90 -10.55 29.31
N GLN A 500 4.08 -9.56 29.66
CA GLN A 500 4.00 -9.00 31.01
C GLN A 500 2.63 -9.29 31.57
N VAL A 501 2.62 -10.11 32.61
CA VAL A 501 1.42 -10.65 33.22
C VAL A 501 1.01 -9.80 34.42
N PHE A 502 -0.25 -9.38 34.43
CA PHE A 502 -0.90 -8.74 35.56
C PHE A 502 -2.08 -9.58 36.04
N ARG A 503 -2.22 -9.73 37.35
CA ARG A 503 -3.24 -10.59 37.96
C ARG A 503 -4.47 -9.77 38.38
N THR A 504 -5.60 -10.07 37.76
CA THR A 504 -6.89 -9.43 38.04
C THR A 504 -7.65 -10.13 39.16
N ARG A 505 -8.60 -9.44 39.79
CA ARG A 505 -9.48 -9.97 40.85
C ARG A 505 -10.93 -9.87 40.42
N SER A 506 -11.77 -10.85 40.79
CA SER A 506 -13.21 -10.76 40.55
C SER A 506 -13.80 -9.54 41.21
N LEU A 507 -14.74 -8.88 40.54
CA LEU A 507 -15.52 -7.80 41.10
C LEU A 507 -16.47 -8.35 42.18
N PRO A 508 -16.67 -7.63 43.30
CA PRO A 508 -17.64 -8.02 44.32
C PRO A 508 -19.07 -8.10 43.78
N SER A 509 -19.41 -7.19 42.86
CA SER A 509 -20.74 -7.06 42.25
C SER A 509 -20.59 -6.72 40.76
N PRO A 510 -20.37 -7.73 39.89
CA PRO A 510 -20.24 -7.48 38.45
C PRO A 510 -21.56 -6.92 37.89
N THR A 511 -21.47 -5.77 37.23
CA THR A 511 -22.64 -5.12 36.64
C THR A 511 -22.75 -5.46 35.15
N PRO A 512 -23.89 -5.99 34.67
CA PRO A 512 -24.11 -6.22 33.24
C PRO A 512 -23.92 -4.96 32.39
N GLY A 513 -23.39 -5.11 31.17
CA GLY A 513 -23.19 -4.02 30.21
C GLY A 513 -22.00 -3.10 30.52
N ALA A 514 -21.02 -3.57 31.31
CA ALA A 514 -19.81 -2.79 31.60
C ALA A 514 -18.99 -2.50 30.33
N ASP A 515 -18.90 -3.47 29.43
CA ASP A 515 -18.32 -3.35 28.09
C ASP A 515 -18.99 -2.22 27.28
N ARG A 516 -20.33 -2.19 27.25
CA ARG A 516 -21.07 -1.13 26.54
C ARG A 516 -20.82 0.24 27.15
N TRP A 517 -20.83 0.33 28.47
CA TRP A 517 -20.54 1.59 29.17
C TRP A 517 -19.12 2.08 28.85
N ILE A 518 -18.12 1.19 28.89
CA ILE A 518 -16.72 1.50 28.56
C ILE A 518 -16.57 1.93 27.10
N PHE A 519 -17.30 1.29 26.18
CA PHE A 519 -17.33 1.69 24.77
C PHE A 519 -17.87 3.12 24.60
N ASP A 520 -18.98 3.43 25.26
CA ASP A 520 -19.62 4.75 25.16
C ASP A 520 -18.79 5.85 25.88
N HIS A 521 -18.01 5.50 26.92
CA HIS A 521 -17.15 6.41 27.71
C HIS A 521 -15.65 6.15 27.49
N ALA A 522 -15.27 5.75 26.28
CA ALA A 522 -13.88 5.37 25.99
C ALA A 522 -12.88 6.51 26.25
N MET A 523 -13.25 7.76 25.94
CA MET A 523 -12.38 8.90 26.19
C MET A 523 -12.23 9.25 27.68
N ASP A 524 -13.26 9.05 28.51
CA ASP A 524 -13.11 9.15 29.96
C ASP A 524 -12.08 8.15 30.49
N CYS A 525 -12.13 6.92 30.01
CA CYS A 525 -11.17 5.87 30.38
C CYS A 525 -9.74 6.25 29.93
N ILE A 526 -9.57 6.69 28.68
CA ILE A 526 -8.25 7.08 28.12
C ILE A 526 -7.68 8.29 28.84
N ALA A 527 -8.47 9.35 29.01
CA ALA A 527 -8.04 10.58 29.66
C ALA A 527 -7.72 10.34 31.14
N TRP A 528 -8.50 9.51 31.83
CA TRP A 528 -8.19 9.12 33.21
C TRP A 528 -6.89 8.32 33.32
N MET A 529 -6.69 7.31 32.45
CA MET A 529 -5.41 6.58 32.41
C MET A 529 -4.24 7.51 32.17
N ALA A 530 -4.36 8.43 31.21
CA ALA A 530 -3.35 9.42 30.89
C ALA A 530 -3.00 10.30 32.09
N ASN A 531 -4.00 10.78 32.84
CA ASN A 531 -3.79 11.58 34.05
C ASN A 531 -3.06 10.78 35.14
N VAL A 532 -3.51 9.56 35.44
CA VAL A 532 -2.88 8.70 36.45
C VAL A 532 -1.42 8.40 36.08
N ILE A 533 -1.14 8.13 34.80
CA ILE A 533 0.21 7.89 34.30
C ILE A 533 1.06 9.16 34.41
N ASN A 534 0.56 10.32 33.98
CA ASN A 534 1.29 11.59 34.02
C ASN A 534 1.67 11.99 35.45
N GLU A 535 0.76 11.83 36.41
CA GLU A 535 1.00 12.15 37.83
C GLU A 535 2.00 11.19 38.50
N ASN A 536 2.21 10.01 37.93
CA ASN A 536 3.00 8.93 38.52
C ASN A 536 4.07 8.37 37.57
N VAL A 537 4.52 9.19 36.62
CA VAL A 537 5.44 8.76 35.55
C VAL A 537 6.76 8.19 36.08
N GLN A 538 7.19 8.64 37.26
CA GLN A 538 8.36 8.16 37.99
C GLN A 538 8.25 6.69 38.43
N LEU A 539 7.04 6.13 38.49
CA LEU A 539 6.80 4.72 38.85
C LEU A 539 6.89 3.78 37.63
N ILE A 540 7.15 4.33 36.44
CA ILE A 540 7.24 3.58 35.19
C ILE A 540 8.68 3.61 34.69
N ASP A 541 9.23 2.41 34.47
CA ASP A 541 10.54 2.23 33.88
C ASP A 541 10.65 3.00 32.56
N GLN A 542 11.80 3.65 32.32
CA GLN A 542 11.99 4.50 31.14
C GLN A 542 11.80 3.73 29.83
N GLU A 543 12.23 2.47 29.78
CA GLU A 543 12.07 1.57 28.64
C GLU A 543 10.58 1.34 28.30
N GLU A 544 9.70 1.35 29.31
CA GLU A 544 8.26 1.17 29.17
C GLU A 544 7.51 2.44 28.73
N ARG A 545 8.24 3.54 28.50
CA ARG A 545 7.70 4.84 28.05
C ARG A 545 8.17 5.24 26.65
N TRP A 546 8.59 4.26 25.84
CA TRP A 546 9.10 4.42 24.48
C TRP A 546 8.23 5.20 23.49
N TYR A 547 6.94 5.37 23.78
CA TYR A 547 5.98 6.08 22.93
C TYR A 547 5.89 7.58 23.23
N GLU A 548 6.53 8.03 24.31
CA GLU A 548 6.75 9.45 24.56
C GLU A 548 7.75 9.93 23.50
N ASP A 549 7.38 10.88 22.64
CA ASP A 549 8.32 11.48 21.71
C ASP A 549 9.43 12.14 22.54
N THR A 550 10.62 11.53 22.53
CA THR A 550 11.85 12.17 22.99
C THR A 550 12.25 13.19 21.93
N SER A 551 11.55 14.33 21.92
CA SER A 551 12.01 15.54 21.22
C SER A 551 13.25 16.09 21.89
#